data_AF-A0A7Y5BKL2-F1
#
_entry.id   AF-A0A7Y5BKL2-F1
#
_cell.length_a   1.000
_cell.length_b   1.000
_cell.length_c   1.000
_cell.angle_alpha   90.00
_cell.angle_beta   90.00
_cell.angle_gamma   90.00
#
_symmetry.space_group_name_H-M   'P 1'
#
loop_
_entity.id
_entity.type
_entity.pdbx_description
1 polymer ?
#
loop_
_entity_poly.entity_id
_entity_poly.type
_entity_poly.pdbx_seq_one_letter_code
_entity_poly.pdbx_strand_id
1 'polypeptide(L)'
;MVTGTNHNGYLTAILQALSPVMKVFDLPVKSALSQIRKRISFLFFKDLFTEQNEKCDHYRRTWNGLYVYGTDGLQLTLPRSEDIVKAGYSGRKVSKYRESYMPKMFTCAVFDVVNGIVKDLTV
;
A
#
# COMPACT_ATOMS: atom_id res chain seq x y z
N MET A 1 -11.28 -2.26 -22.68
CA MET A 1 -12.03 -1.73 -21.53
C MET A 1 -11.74 -0.23 -21.46
N VAL A 2 -12.79 0.58 -21.55
CA VAL A 2 -12.74 2.04 -21.75
C VAL A 2 -12.52 2.77 -20.41
N THR A 3 -11.79 3.90 -20.51
CA THR A 3 -11.66 5.09 -19.63
C THR A 3 -10.97 5.01 -18.25
N GLY A 4 -9.92 5.84 -18.13
CA GLY A 4 -9.40 6.37 -16.86
C GLY A 4 -8.90 7.82 -16.94
N THR A 5 -9.23 8.54 -18.01
CA THR A 5 -8.71 9.90 -18.31
C THR A 5 -9.73 11.03 -18.14
N ASN A 6 -10.93 10.78 -17.59
CA ASN A 6 -12.01 11.78 -17.60
C ASN A 6 -12.01 12.75 -16.40
N HIS A 7 -11.23 12.52 -15.34
CA HIS A 7 -11.29 13.35 -14.12
C HIS A 7 -10.09 14.29 -13.91
N ASN A 8 -9.02 14.17 -14.71
CA ASN A 8 -7.85 15.05 -14.56
C ASN A 8 -8.07 16.44 -15.17
N GLY A 9 -8.91 16.55 -16.21
CA GLY A 9 -9.21 17.83 -16.86
C GLY A 9 -9.94 18.80 -15.91
N TYR A 10 -10.92 18.30 -15.15
CA TYR A 10 -11.69 19.09 -14.19
C TYR A 10 -10.82 19.62 -13.04
N LEU A 11 -9.97 18.77 -12.47
CA LEU A 11 -9.04 19.17 -11.40
C LEU A 11 -7.98 20.17 -11.90
N THR A 12 -7.51 20.00 -13.14
CA THR A 12 -6.57 20.95 -13.77
C THR A 12 -7.23 22.30 -14.04
N ALA A 13 -8.49 22.32 -14.51
CA ALA A 13 -9.25 23.55 -14.73
C ALA A 13 -9.54 24.31 -13.43
N ILE A 14 -9.88 23.61 -12.34
CA ILE A 14 -10.06 24.22 -11.01
C ILE A 14 -8.75 24.82 -10.51
N LEU A 15 -7.64 24.09 -10.63
CA LEU A 15 -6.32 24.57 -10.18
C LEU A 15 -5.83 25.76 -11.00
N GLN A 16 -6.10 25.81 -12.30
CA GLN A 16 -5.81 26.98 -13.13
C GLN A 16 -6.69 28.19 -12.78
N ALA A 17 -7.98 27.97 -12.52
CA ALA A 17 -8.90 29.05 -12.14
C ALA A 17 -8.55 29.66 -10.77
N LEU A 18 -8.07 28.84 -9.83
CA LEU A 18 -7.69 29.26 -8.48
C LEU A 18 -6.22 29.70 -8.35
N SER A 19 -5.38 29.43 -9.36
CA SER A 19 -3.96 29.78 -9.38
C SER A 19 -3.67 31.28 -9.10
N PRO A 20 -4.43 32.26 -9.66
CA PRO A 20 -4.21 33.68 -9.36
C PRO A 20 -4.52 34.05 -7.90
N VAL A 21 -5.52 33.39 -7.31
CA VAL A 21 -5.95 33.63 -5.92
C VAL A 21 -4.97 32.97 -4.95
N MET A 22 -4.48 31.78 -5.28
CA MET A 22 -3.56 31.01 -4.45
C MET A 22 -2.08 31.34 -4.69
N LYS A 23 -1.76 32.22 -5.65
CA LYS A 23 -0.40 32.56 -6.10
C LYS A 23 0.47 31.33 -6.45
N VAL A 24 -0.16 30.26 -6.92
CA VAL A 24 0.55 29.02 -7.31
C VAL A 24 0.80 29.07 -8.80
N PHE A 25 1.98 29.54 -9.18
CA PHE A 25 2.49 29.47 -10.55
C PHE A 25 3.39 28.22 -10.67
N ASP A 26 3.37 27.54 -11.81
CA ASP A 26 4.16 26.31 -12.08
C ASP A 26 3.81 25.07 -11.23
N LEU A 27 2.53 24.69 -11.20
CA LEU A 27 2.15 23.37 -10.69
C LEU A 27 2.81 22.28 -11.55
N PRO A 28 3.49 21.28 -10.96
CA PRO A 28 4.09 20.19 -11.71
C PRO A 28 2.99 19.38 -12.39
N VAL A 29 2.82 19.59 -13.70
CA VAL A 29 1.88 18.82 -14.51
C VAL A 29 2.44 17.41 -14.64
N LYS A 30 1.62 16.39 -14.37
CA LYS A 30 1.98 15.00 -14.66
C LYS A 30 2.26 14.86 -16.16
N SER A 31 3.52 14.89 -16.56
CA SER A 31 3.90 14.71 -17.97
C SER A 31 3.77 13.23 -18.37
N ALA A 32 3.66 12.95 -19.66
CA ALA A 32 3.65 11.58 -20.20
C ALA A 32 4.91 10.78 -19.78
N LEU A 33 6.04 11.46 -19.50
CA LEU A 33 7.26 10.83 -18.99
C LEU A 33 7.14 10.36 -17.53
N SER A 34 6.15 10.83 -16.79
CA SER A 34 5.83 10.32 -15.45
C SER A 34 5.39 8.85 -15.47
N GLN A 35 4.84 8.40 -16.61
CA GLN A 35 4.48 6.98 -16.83
C GLN A 35 5.69 6.10 -17.17
N ILE A 36 6.76 6.69 -17.72
CA ILE A 36 7.98 6.00 -18.15
C ILE A 36 9.04 5.91 -17.04
N ARG A 37 8.92 6.69 -15.94
CA ARG A 37 9.82 6.54 -14.79
C ARG A 37 9.64 5.14 -14.20
N LYS A 38 10.63 4.26 -14.44
CA LYS A 38 10.85 3.06 -13.62
C LYS A 38 10.77 3.52 -12.17
N ARG A 39 9.82 2.97 -11.41
CA ARG A 39 9.65 3.30 -9.99
C ARG A 39 11.02 3.12 -9.34
N ILE A 40 11.62 4.21 -8.87
CA ILE A 40 12.87 4.13 -8.11
C ILE A 40 12.55 3.22 -6.92
N SER A 41 13.34 2.14 -6.78
CA SER A 41 13.14 1.20 -5.70
C SER A 41 13.28 1.95 -4.37
N PHE A 42 12.38 1.67 -3.43
CA PHE A 42 12.48 2.17 -2.06
C PHE A 42 13.87 1.91 -1.46
N LEU A 43 14.52 0.82 -1.86
CA LEU A 43 15.89 0.47 -1.45
C LEU A 43 16.89 1.59 -1.71
N PHE A 44 16.68 2.42 -2.73
CA PHE A 44 17.56 3.54 -3.05
C PHE A 44 17.51 4.65 -1.98
N PHE A 45 16.36 4.86 -1.33
CA PHE A 45 16.18 5.87 -0.28
C PHE A 45 15.98 5.26 1.11
N LYS A 46 16.21 3.95 1.27
CA LYS A 46 15.91 3.22 2.50
C LYS A 46 16.59 3.86 3.70
N ASP A 47 17.85 4.24 3.57
CA ASP A 47 18.66 4.76 4.68
C ASP A 47 18.13 6.14 5.11
N LEU A 48 17.92 7.06 4.16
CA LEU A 48 17.35 8.38 4.43
C LEU A 48 15.93 8.29 5.01
N PHE A 49 15.13 7.34 4.54
CA PHE A 49 13.78 7.11 5.05
C PHE A 49 13.81 6.57 6.49
N THR A 50 14.70 5.63 6.78
CA THR A 50 14.85 5.07 8.13
C THR A 50 15.32 6.14 9.11
N GLU A 51 16.32 6.93 8.73
CA GLU A 51 16.82 8.07 9.53
C GLU A 51 15.73 9.12 9.78
N GLN A 52 14.94 9.46 8.77
CA GLN A 52 13.81 10.38 8.91
C GLN A 52 12.73 9.81 9.85
N ASN A 53 12.43 8.53 9.78
CA ASN A 53 11.46 7.89 10.67
C ASN A 53 11.94 7.91 12.13
N GLU A 54 13.22 7.61 12.38
CA GLU A 54 13.80 7.68 13.73
C GLU A 54 13.73 9.11 14.28
N LYS A 55 14.06 10.12 13.48
CA LYS A 55 13.91 11.54 13.84
C LYS A 55 12.46 11.97 14.03
N CYS A 56 11.49 11.21 13.54
CA CYS A 56 10.08 11.54 13.71
C CYS A 56 9.42 10.81 14.89
N ASP A 57 10.10 9.83 15.50
CA ASP A 57 9.49 8.94 16.49
C ASP A 57 9.06 9.70 17.76
N HIS A 58 9.81 10.74 18.17
CA HIS A 58 9.46 11.57 19.33
C HIS A 58 8.25 12.50 19.11
N TYR A 59 7.82 12.72 17.86
CA TYR A 59 6.59 13.46 17.56
C TYR A 59 5.34 12.58 17.62
N ARG A 60 5.50 11.26 17.78
CA ARG A 60 4.37 10.34 17.85
C ARG A 60 3.57 10.58 19.11
N ARG A 61 2.26 10.72 18.93
CA ARG A 61 1.32 10.92 20.03
C ARG A 61 1.20 9.64 20.83
N THR A 62 1.18 9.80 22.14
CA THR A 62 0.93 8.71 23.11
C THR A 62 -0.40 8.93 23.81
N TRP A 63 -1.08 7.85 24.19
CA TRP A 63 -2.23 7.90 25.08
C TRP A 63 -1.77 7.53 26.49
N ASN A 64 -1.81 8.47 27.43
CA ASN A 64 -1.29 8.29 28.81
C ASN A 64 0.17 7.79 28.86
N GLY A 65 1.03 8.28 27.96
CA GLY A 65 2.42 7.84 27.84
C GLY A 65 2.63 6.47 27.21
N LEU A 66 1.55 5.82 26.73
CA LEU A 66 1.59 4.51 26.08
C LEU A 66 1.33 4.62 24.58
N TYR A 67 1.97 3.73 23.81
CA TYR A 67 1.62 3.48 22.42
C TYR A 67 0.54 2.39 22.36
N VAL A 68 -0.57 2.68 21.70
CA VAL A 68 -1.68 1.74 21.55
C VAL A 68 -1.68 1.20 20.14
N TYR A 69 -1.51 -0.12 20.03
CA TYR A 69 -1.54 -0.83 18.76
C TYR A 69 -2.73 -1.77 18.69
N GLY A 70 -3.52 -1.65 17.61
CA GLY A 70 -4.48 -2.66 17.20
C GLY A 70 -3.79 -3.65 16.29
N THR A 71 -4.11 -4.94 16.43
CA THR A 71 -3.59 -5.98 15.54
C THR A 71 -4.77 -6.76 14.99
N ASP A 72 -4.79 -6.94 13.67
CA ASP A 72 -5.79 -7.75 12.99
C ASP A 72 -5.10 -8.74 12.05
N GLY A 73 -5.67 -9.94 11.96
CA GLY A 73 -5.12 -11.06 11.21
C GLY A 73 -6.15 -11.65 10.27
N LEU A 74 -5.72 -11.99 9.05
CA LEU A 74 -6.57 -12.62 8.04
C LEU A 74 -5.96 -13.93 7.57
N GLN A 75 -6.77 -14.99 7.56
CA GLN A 75 -6.42 -16.25 6.93
C GLN A 75 -6.99 -16.29 5.52
N LEU A 76 -6.09 -16.40 4.54
CA LEU A 76 -6.40 -16.52 3.13
C LEU A 76 -6.15 -17.94 2.64
N THR A 77 -7.07 -18.47 1.85
CA THR A 77 -6.86 -19.74 1.15
C THR A 77 -6.20 -19.44 -0.18
N LEU A 78 -5.01 -20.00 -0.43
CA LEU A 78 -4.30 -19.75 -1.67
C LEU A 78 -4.96 -20.53 -2.81
N PRO A 79 -5.27 -19.88 -3.95
CA PRO A 79 -5.83 -20.58 -5.10
C PRO A 79 -4.79 -21.54 -5.69
N ARG A 80 -5.26 -22.62 -6.30
CA ARG A 80 -4.39 -23.61 -6.94
C ARG A 80 -3.68 -22.96 -8.14
N SER A 81 -2.38 -22.73 -8.02
CA SER A 81 -1.51 -22.30 -9.11
C SER A 81 -0.61 -23.44 -9.58
N GLU A 82 -0.06 -23.34 -10.79
CA GLU A 82 0.91 -24.32 -11.30
C GLU A 82 2.15 -24.42 -10.40
N ASP A 83 2.58 -23.30 -9.81
CA ASP A 83 3.74 -23.23 -8.93
C ASP A 83 3.51 -24.02 -7.64
N ILE A 84 2.32 -23.90 -7.03
CA ILE A 84 1.93 -24.67 -5.84
C ILE A 84 1.91 -26.17 -6.13
N VAL A 85 1.43 -26.55 -7.31
CA VAL A 85 1.40 -27.96 -7.74
C VAL A 85 2.81 -28.50 -8.00
N LYS A 86 3.68 -27.73 -8.67
CA LYS A 86 5.09 -28.09 -8.91
C LYS A 86 5.88 -28.22 -7.61
N ALA A 87 5.57 -27.40 -6.60
CA ALA A 87 6.18 -27.46 -5.28
C ALA A 87 5.66 -28.62 -4.40
N GLY A 88 4.78 -29.50 -4.92
CA GLY A 88 4.30 -30.69 -4.22
C GLY A 88 3.17 -30.44 -3.22
N TYR A 89 2.66 -29.21 -3.13
CA TYR A 89 1.54 -28.86 -2.25
C TYR A 89 0.19 -29.16 -2.90
N SER A 90 -0.02 -30.41 -3.32
CA SER A 90 -1.29 -30.84 -3.92
C SER A 90 -2.15 -31.61 -2.92
N GLY A 91 -3.20 -30.97 -2.41
CA GLY A 91 -4.28 -31.69 -1.74
C GLY A 91 -5.10 -32.54 -2.73
N ARG A 92 -5.74 -33.59 -2.24
CA ARG A 92 -6.77 -34.33 -3.01
C ARG A 92 -8.03 -33.46 -3.12
N LYS A 93 -8.60 -33.34 -4.32
CA LYS A 93 -9.88 -32.66 -4.56
C LYS A 93 -11.01 -33.36 -3.78
N VAL A 94 -11.73 -32.61 -2.94
CA VAL A 94 -12.84 -33.13 -2.10
C VAL A 94 -14.19 -32.69 -2.62
N SER A 95 -14.27 -31.56 -3.33
CA SER A 95 -15.49 -31.12 -4.01
C SER A 95 -15.17 -30.32 -5.28
N LYS A 96 -16.20 -29.87 -6.01
CA LYS A 96 -16.03 -29.00 -7.19
C LYS A 96 -15.21 -27.74 -6.89
N TYR A 97 -15.27 -27.23 -5.65
CA TYR A 97 -14.62 -25.98 -5.21
C TYR A 97 -13.71 -26.12 -3.98
N ARG A 98 -13.48 -27.35 -3.47
CA ARG A 98 -12.67 -27.58 -2.26
C ARG A 98 -11.64 -28.69 -2.46
N GLU A 99 -10.46 -28.50 -1.88
CA GLU A 99 -9.36 -29.46 -1.80
C GLU A 99 -9.01 -29.74 -0.34
N SER A 100 -8.49 -30.94 -0.06
CA SER A 100 -8.29 -31.44 1.31
C SER A 100 -7.18 -30.72 2.06
N TYR A 101 -6.07 -30.46 1.36
CA TYR A 101 -4.91 -29.73 1.88
C TYR A 101 -4.52 -28.66 0.88
N MET A 102 -5.07 -27.46 1.07
CA MET A 102 -4.65 -26.26 0.33
C MET A 102 -3.74 -25.42 1.22
N PRO A 103 -2.63 -24.88 0.68
CA PRO A 103 -1.83 -23.90 1.39
C PRO A 103 -2.68 -22.72 1.85
N LYS A 104 -2.45 -22.27 3.08
CA LYS A 104 -3.07 -21.10 3.66
C LYS A 104 -2.01 -20.04 3.85
N MET A 105 -2.37 -18.79 3.56
CA MET A 105 -1.57 -17.63 3.88
C MET A 105 -2.21 -16.94 5.09
N PHE A 106 -1.39 -16.54 6.04
CA PHE A 106 -1.83 -15.76 7.19
C PHE A 106 -1.18 -14.40 7.06
N THR A 107 -1.98 -13.34 7.02
CA THR A 107 -1.47 -11.96 6.96
C THR A 107 -1.83 -11.25 8.24
N CYS A 108 -0.90 -10.48 8.79
CA CYS A 108 -1.11 -9.68 9.99
C CYS A 108 -0.85 -8.21 9.69
N ALA A 109 -1.74 -7.34 10.14
CA ALA A 109 -1.57 -5.90 10.07
C ALA A 109 -1.56 -5.33 11.49
N VAL A 110 -0.60 -4.45 11.76
CA VAL A 110 -0.51 -3.70 13.01
C VAL A 110 -0.88 -2.24 12.73
N PHE A 111 -1.73 -1.66 13.56
CA PHE A 111 -2.23 -0.31 13.42
C PHE A 111 -1.95 0.50 14.68
N ASP A 112 -1.24 1.61 14.56
CA ASP A 112 -1.09 2.61 15.62
C ASP A 112 -2.40 3.40 15.73
N VAL A 113 -3.20 3.08 16.74
CA VAL A 113 -4.55 3.61 16.93
C VAL A 113 -4.53 5.11 17.19
N VAL A 114 -3.50 5.59 17.89
CA VAL A 114 -3.40 6.99 18.33
C VAL A 114 -2.97 7.89 17.18
N ASN A 115 -2.07 7.39 16.32
CA ASN A 115 -1.51 8.17 15.22
C ASN A 115 -2.20 7.91 13.88
N GLY A 116 -3.03 6.86 13.78
CA GLY A 116 -3.74 6.51 12.56
C GLY A 116 -2.85 5.90 11.46
N ILE A 117 -1.76 5.23 11.86
CA ILE A 117 -0.71 4.74 10.94
C ILE A 117 -0.71 3.21 10.94
N VAL A 118 -0.67 2.59 9.77
CA VAL A 118 -0.45 1.14 9.63
C VAL A 118 1.05 0.87 9.75
N LYS A 119 1.45 0.14 10.79
CA LYS A 119 2.81 -0.38 10.97
C LYS A 119 2.96 -1.69 10.21
N ASP A 120 3.18 -1.54 8.91
CA ASP A 120 3.60 -2.57 7.95
C ASP A 120 2.69 -3.81 7.82
N LEU A 121 2.74 -4.47 6.67
CA LEU A 121 2.05 -5.73 6.43
C LEU A 121 3.11 -6.84 6.48
N THR A 122 3.13 -7.62 7.56
CA THR A 122 4.01 -8.80 7.61
C THR A 122 3.27 -9.96 6.95
N VAL A 123 3.87 -10.47 5.87
CA VAL A 123 3.42 -11.64 5.10
C VAL A 123 4.23 -12.86 5.52
#